data_AF-D7B9N2-F1
#
_entry.id   AF-D7B9N2-F1
#
_cell.length_a   1.000
_cell.length_b   1.000
_cell.length_c   1.000
_cell.angle_alpha   90.00
_cell.angle_beta   90.00
_cell.angle_gamma   90.00
#
_symmetry.space_group_name_H-M   'P 1'
#
loop_
_entity.id
_entity.type
_entity.pdbx_description
1 polymer ?
#
loop_
_entity_poly.entity_id
_entity_poly.type
_entity_poly.pdbx_seq_one_letter_code
_entity_poly.pdbx_strand_id
1 'polypeptide(L)'
;MDVDQFAFYVFFLVAATVFGNTVLRLRQRRLYDPGLRIRNARARRRQGVSSAALLAERELADRRQRVVGALARDASALSGPAEAAEEDRLRRELESLREAFEAQRESVAREHERIDREADEELARYRRRRRTALACEVALLALSLAALVALVAAAAPYFR
;
A
#
# COMPACT_ATOMS: atom_id res chain seq x y z
N MET A 1 -28.53 -2.34 -51.87
CA MET A 1 -28.20 -1.85 -50.52
C MET A 1 -27.11 -0.82 -50.72
N ASP A 2 -27.42 0.44 -50.46
CA ASP A 2 -26.51 1.55 -50.76
C ASP A 2 -25.31 1.51 -49.80
N VAL A 3 -24.14 1.83 -50.34
CA VAL A 3 -22.84 1.76 -49.64
C VAL A 3 -22.87 2.53 -48.31
N ASP A 4 -23.65 3.60 -48.26
CA ASP A 4 -23.85 4.44 -47.07
C ASP A 4 -24.57 3.70 -45.93
N GLN A 5 -25.54 2.85 -46.26
CA GLN A 5 -26.29 2.07 -45.28
C GLN A 5 -25.44 0.94 -44.69
N PHE A 6 -24.59 0.31 -45.51
CA PHE A 6 -23.64 -0.69 -45.06
C PHE A 6 -22.57 -0.07 -44.15
N ALA A 7 -22.00 1.08 -44.53
CA ALA A 7 -21.06 1.83 -43.70
C ALA A 7 -21.67 2.22 -42.34
N PHE A 8 -22.96 2.60 -42.34
CA PHE A 8 -23.71 2.93 -41.14
C PHE A 8 -23.79 1.78 -40.13
N TYR A 9 -24.19 0.58 -40.59
CA TYR A 9 -24.31 -0.60 -39.73
C TYR A 9 -22.95 -1.05 -39.18
N VAL A 10 -21.90 -1.02 -40.02
CA VAL A 10 -20.55 -1.37 -39.60
C VAL A 10 -20.04 -0.40 -38.53
N PHE A 11 -20.26 0.90 -38.70
CA PHE A 11 -19.86 1.89 -37.70
C PHE A 11 -20.61 1.70 -36.37
N PHE A 12 -21.92 1.46 -36.42
CA PHE A 12 -22.72 1.25 -35.21
C PHE A 12 -22.29 -0.02 -34.44
N LEU A 13 -21.96 -1.09 -35.16
CA LEU A 13 -21.43 -2.32 -34.57
C LEU A 13 -20.08 -2.09 -33.88
N VAL A 14 -19.18 -1.35 -34.51
CA VAL A 14 -17.87 -0.98 -33.93
C VAL A 14 -18.05 -0.08 -32.70
N ALA A 15 -18.93 0.92 -32.76
CA ALA A 15 -19.22 1.78 -31.62
C ALA A 15 -19.81 1.00 -30.44
N ALA A 16 -20.77 0.10 -30.69
CA ALA A 16 -21.40 -0.73 -29.66
C ALA A 16 -20.41 -1.72 -29.02
N THR A 17 -19.50 -2.31 -29.80
CA THR A 17 -18.47 -3.22 -29.28
C THR A 17 -17.38 -2.49 -28.49
N VAL A 18 -16.98 -1.29 -28.89
CA VAL A 18 -16.07 -0.43 -28.10
C VAL A 18 -16.73 -0.03 -26.79
N PHE A 19 -18.00 0.41 -26.82
CA PHE A 19 -18.77 0.77 -25.64
C PHE A 19 -18.91 -0.41 -24.68
N GLY A 20 -19.36 -1.57 -25.17
CA GLY A 20 -19.55 -2.78 -24.39
C GLY A 20 -18.26 -3.28 -23.73
N ASN A 21 -17.14 -3.29 -24.47
CA ASN A 21 -15.84 -3.66 -23.91
C ASN A 21 -15.33 -2.67 -22.86
N THR A 22 -15.60 -1.38 -23.04
CA THR A 22 -15.22 -0.34 -22.06
C THR A 22 -15.99 -0.52 -20.75
N VAL A 23 -17.30 -0.75 -20.83
CA VAL A 23 -18.17 -1.01 -19.67
C VAL A 23 -17.78 -2.32 -18.96
N LEU A 24 -17.50 -3.39 -19.72
CA LEU A 24 -17.04 -4.66 -19.16
C LEU A 24 -15.70 -4.51 -18.44
N ARG A 25 -14.74 -3.76 -19.00
CA ARG A 25 -13.45 -3.46 -18.35
C ARG A 25 -13.61 -2.65 -17.07
N LEU A 26 -14.51 -1.67 -17.05
CA LEU A 26 -14.86 -0.91 -15.84
C LEU A 26 -15.43 -1.82 -14.74
N ARG A 27 -16.28 -2.79 -15.12
CA ARG A 27 -16.89 -3.74 -14.19
C ARG A 27 -15.89 -4.78 -13.67
N GLN A 28 -15.06 -5.37 -14.53
CA GLN A 28 -14.08 -6.39 -14.15
C GLN A 28 -12.92 -5.83 -13.31
N ARG A 29 -12.52 -4.57 -13.50
CA ARG A 29 -11.44 -3.93 -12.70
C ARG A 29 -11.73 -3.86 -11.19
N ARG A 30 -12.99 -3.94 -10.75
CA ARG A 30 -13.33 -4.01 -9.32
C ARG A 30 -12.84 -5.29 -8.63
N LEU A 31 -12.61 -6.38 -9.39
CA LEU A 31 -12.17 -7.67 -8.84
C LEU A 31 -10.65 -7.77 -8.64
N TYR A 32 -9.87 -6.81 -9.16
CA TYR A 32 -8.41 -6.80 -9.07
C TYR A 32 -7.88 -5.36 -9.03
N ASP A 33 -8.31 -4.54 -8.07
CA ASP A 33 -7.85 -3.13 -7.99
C ASP A 33 -6.34 -3.09 -7.68
N PRO A 34 -5.48 -2.56 -8.57
CA PRO A 34 -4.07 -2.34 -8.29
C PRO A 34 -3.83 -1.56 -6.98
N GLY A 35 -4.77 -0.69 -6.58
CA GLY A 35 -4.69 0.02 -5.29
C GLY A 35 -4.76 -0.91 -4.07
N LEU A 36 -5.50 -2.01 -4.14
CA LEU A 36 -5.54 -3.03 -3.08
C LEU A 36 -4.22 -3.80 -3.01
N ARG A 37 -3.59 -4.07 -4.15
CA ARG A 37 -2.27 -4.73 -4.19
C ARG A 37 -1.20 -3.88 -3.50
N ILE A 38 -1.18 -2.56 -3.75
CA ILE A 38 -0.24 -1.64 -3.10
C ILE A 38 -0.44 -1.63 -1.58
N ARG A 39 -1.70 -1.56 -1.11
CA ARG A 39 -2.03 -1.63 0.32
C ARG A 39 -1.63 -2.96 0.96
N ASN A 40 -1.87 -4.09 0.28
CA ASN A 40 -1.47 -5.40 0.77
C ASN A 40 0.06 -5.56 0.82
N ALA A 41 0.78 -5.01 -0.17
CA ALA A 41 2.24 -4.99 -0.15
C ALA A 41 2.78 -4.15 1.02
N ARG A 42 2.20 -2.96 1.27
CA ARG A 42 2.50 -2.14 2.45
C ARG A 42 2.29 -2.92 3.76
N ALA A 43 1.14 -3.56 3.92
CA ALA A 43 0.82 -4.34 5.12
C ALA A 43 1.81 -5.49 5.34
N ARG A 44 2.17 -6.24 4.28
CA ARG A 44 3.17 -7.31 4.36
C ARG A 44 4.55 -6.81 4.75
N ARG A 45 5.00 -5.68 4.19
CA ARG A 45 6.30 -5.07 4.54
C ARG A 45 6.33 -4.65 6.00
N ARG A 46 5.29 -3.97 6.49
CA ARG A 46 5.15 -3.60 7.90
C ARG A 46 5.15 -4.82 8.82
N GLN A 47 4.39 -5.86 8.47
CA GLN A 47 4.36 -7.09 9.24
C GLN A 47 5.75 -7.74 9.31
N GLY A 48 6.52 -7.70 8.22
CA GLY A 48 7.92 -8.13 8.19
C GLY A 48 8.78 -7.35 9.20
N VAL A 49 8.74 -6.02 9.16
CA VAL A 49 9.47 -5.16 10.10
C VAL A 49 9.05 -5.43 11.55
N SER A 50 7.75 -5.47 11.84
CA SER A 50 7.25 -5.77 13.18
C SER A 50 7.66 -7.16 13.66
N SER A 51 7.65 -8.17 12.78
CA SER A 51 8.06 -9.53 13.16
C SER A 51 9.54 -9.63 13.51
N ALA A 52 10.41 -8.97 12.74
CA ALA A 52 11.83 -8.90 13.03
C ALA A 52 12.09 -8.09 14.31
N ALA A 53 11.36 -6.99 14.51
CA ALA A 53 11.45 -6.18 15.71
C ALA A 53 11.05 -6.96 16.96
N LEU A 54 9.98 -7.75 16.92
CA LEU A 54 9.55 -8.58 18.05
C LEU A 54 10.59 -9.63 18.44
N LEU A 55 11.30 -10.22 17.48
CA LEU A 55 12.39 -11.15 17.75
C LEU A 55 13.55 -10.46 18.46
N ALA A 56 13.99 -9.30 17.97
CA ALA A 56 15.06 -8.53 18.59
C ALA A 56 14.65 -7.97 19.98
N GLU A 57 13.39 -7.52 20.15
CA GLU A 57 12.89 -7.09 21.45
C GLU A 57 12.90 -8.22 22.47
N ARG A 58 12.58 -9.46 22.04
CA ARG A 58 12.64 -10.64 22.91
C ARG A 58 14.06 -10.90 23.39
N GLU A 59 15.06 -10.85 22.52
CA GLU A 59 16.46 -11.06 22.90
C GLU A 59 16.95 -10.00 23.91
N LEU A 60 16.59 -8.74 23.69
CA LEU A 60 16.89 -7.66 24.63
C LEU A 60 16.15 -7.83 25.96
N ALA A 61 14.90 -8.31 25.94
CA ALA A 61 14.11 -8.56 27.15
C ALA A 61 14.71 -9.71 27.96
N ASP A 62 15.10 -10.82 27.31
CA ASP A 62 15.76 -11.96 27.94
C ASP A 62 17.10 -11.54 28.56
N ARG A 63 17.84 -10.65 27.89
CA ARG A 63 19.09 -10.09 28.45
C ARG A 63 18.83 -9.18 29.64
N ARG A 64 17.84 -8.29 29.56
CA ARG A 64 17.42 -7.43 30.67
C ARG A 64 16.98 -8.27 31.88
N GLN A 65 16.22 -9.33 31.68
CA GLN A 65 15.76 -10.20 32.76
C GLN A 65 16.94 -10.89 33.48
N ARG A 66 17.99 -11.29 32.74
CA ARG A 66 19.22 -11.83 33.34
C ARG A 66 19.95 -10.80 34.20
N VAL A 67 20.08 -9.56 33.72
CA VAL A 67 20.76 -8.48 34.44
C VAL A 67 19.97 -8.08 35.71
N VAL A 68 18.65 -7.90 35.59
CA VAL A 68 17.78 -7.64 36.76
C VAL A 68 17.83 -8.79 37.77
N GLY A 69 17.83 -10.04 37.29
CA GLY A 69 17.95 -11.21 38.14
C GLY A 69 19.32 -11.39 38.80
N ALA A 70 20.38 -10.79 38.26
CA ALA A 70 21.70 -10.71 38.90
C ALA A 70 21.68 -9.63 39.99
N LEU A 71 21.22 -8.43 39.68
CA LEU A 71 21.03 -7.32 40.63
C LEU A 71 20.19 -7.73 41.86
N ALA A 72 19.10 -8.46 41.65
CA ALA A 72 18.24 -8.92 42.75
C ALA A 72 18.92 -9.96 43.67
N ARG A 73 19.88 -10.74 43.14
CA ARG A 73 20.65 -11.72 43.92
C ARG A 73 21.74 -11.03 44.73
N ASP A 74 22.45 -10.08 44.13
CA ASP A 74 23.55 -9.36 44.80
C ASP A 74 23.04 -8.45 45.91
N ALA A 75 21.86 -7.84 45.75
CA ALA A 75 21.21 -7.05 46.81
C ALA A 75 20.85 -7.87 48.07
N SER A 76 20.83 -9.21 47.99
CA SER A 76 20.53 -10.10 49.12
C SER A 76 21.77 -10.63 49.85
N ALA A 77 22.96 -10.41 49.29
CA ALA A 77 24.24 -10.77 49.91
C ALA A 77 24.81 -9.58 50.72
N LEU A 78 25.29 -9.84 51.94
CA LEU A 78 25.88 -8.83 52.83
C LEU A 78 27.11 -8.16 52.18
N SER A 79 27.16 -6.83 52.31
CA SER A 79 27.86 -5.90 51.42
C SER A 79 29.38 -5.78 51.63
N GLY A 80 30.16 -5.98 50.58
CA GLY A 80 31.57 -5.62 50.46
C GLY A 80 31.85 -4.70 49.24
N PRO A 81 33.09 -4.17 49.12
CA PRO A 81 33.47 -3.27 48.03
C PRO A 81 33.48 -3.96 46.65
N ALA A 82 33.59 -5.28 46.60
CA ALA A 82 33.51 -6.05 45.36
C ALA A 82 32.06 -6.14 44.84
N GLU A 83 31.07 -6.34 45.72
CA GLU A 83 29.66 -6.35 45.33
C GLU A 83 29.19 -4.98 44.83
N ALA A 84 29.67 -3.89 45.44
CA ALA A 84 29.34 -2.52 45.00
C ALA A 84 29.83 -2.23 43.57
N ALA A 85 31.02 -2.72 43.20
CA ALA A 85 31.56 -2.55 41.85
C ALA A 85 30.79 -3.34 40.78
N GLU A 86 30.32 -4.55 41.12
CA GLU A 86 29.49 -5.36 40.22
C GLU A 86 28.07 -4.78 40.08
N GLU A 87 27.49 -4.25 41.16
CA GLU A 87 26.20 -3.55 41.09
C GLU A 87 26.25 -2.35 40.13
N ASP A 88 27.29 -1.52 40.22
CA ASP A 88 27.49 -0.39 39.31
C ASP A 88 27.66 -0.84 37.85
N ARG A 89 28.35 -1.96 37.62
CA ARG A 89 28.48 -2.55 36.28
C ARG A 89 27.14 -3.01 35.73
N LEU A 90 26.33 -3.72 36.52
CA LEU A 90 25.01 -4.19 36.12
C LEU A 90 24.03 -3.03 35.87
N ARG A 91 24.13 -1.95 36.66
CA ARG A 91 23.36 -0.71 36.43
C ARG A 91 23.70 -0.06 35.09
N ARG A 92 24.99 0.05 34.75
CA ARG A 92 25.42 0.53 33.42
C ARG A 92 24.95 -0.39 32.30
N GLU A 93 24.96 -1.70 32.51
CA GLU A 93 24.41 -2.64 31.52
C GLU A 93 22.90 -2.43 31.32
N LEU A 94 22.12 -2.21 32.39
CA LEU A 94 20.69 -1.87 32.26
C LEU A 94 20.44 -0.57 31.49
N GLU A 95 21.26 0.45 31.73
CA GLU A 95 21.17 1.71 30.99
C GLU A 95 21.48 1.49 29.50
N SER A 96 22.54 0.75 29.19
CA SER A 96 22.87 0.37 27.80
C SER A 96 21.75 -0.43 27.11
N LEU A 97 21.07 -1.33 27.84
CA LEU A 97 19.95 -2.09 27.30
C LEU A 97 18.73 -1.21 27.05
N ARG A 98 18.48 -0.22 27.92
CA ARG A 98 17.41 0.76 27.73
C ARG A 98 17.65 1.59 26.47
N GLU A 99 18.86 2.09 26.28
CA GLU A 99 19.25 2.81 25.05
C GLU A 99 19.07 1.92 23.81
N ALA A 100 19.45 0.64 23.88
CA ALA A 100 19.24 -0.30 22.78
C ALA A 100 17.75 -0.50 22.44
N PHE A 101 16.86 -0.60 23.45
CA PHE A 101 15.41 -0.65 23.23
C PHE A 101 14.88 0.63 22.57
N GLU A 102 15.33 1.80 23.03
CA GLU A 102 14.90 3.09 22.48
C GLU A 102 15.36 3.25 21.02
N ALA A 103 16.64 2.94 20.74
CA ALA A 103 17.19 2.95 19.38
C ALA A 103 16.46 1.98 18.44
N GLN A 104 16.11 0.79 18.93
CA GLN A 104 15.35 -0.19 18.14
C GLN A 104 13.93 0.32 17.82
N ARG A 105 13.23 0.88 18.81
CA ARG A 105 11.89 1.47 18.62
C ARG A 105 11.92 2.61 17.61
N GLU A 106 12.92 3.48 17.70
CA GLU A 106 13.08 4.59 16.77
C GLU A 106 13.37 4.09 15.34
N SER A 107 14.23 3.09 15.20
CA SER A 107 14.53 2.45 13.91
C SER A 107 13.27 1.85 13.25
N VAL A 108 12.46 1.12 14.02
CA VAL A 108 11.19 0.55 13.55
C VAL A 108 10.21 1.65 13.13
N ALA A 109 10.09 2.71 13.92
CA ALA A 109 9.23 3.85 13.60
C ALA A 109 9.64 4.52 12.27
N ARG A 110 10.94 4.78 12.09
CA ARG A 110 11.49 5.36 10.85
C ARG A 110 11.23 4.47 9.63
N GLU A 111 11.40 3.15 9.76
CA GLU A 111 11.15 2.22 8.66
C GLU A 111 9.65 2.11 8.33
N HIS A 112 8.78 2.12 9.35
CA HIS A 112 7.34 2.19 9.15
C HIS A 112 6.88 3.47 8.46
N GLU A 113 7.52 4.59 8.76
CA GLU A 113 7.24 5.87 8.11
C GLU A 113 7.71 5.87 6.65
N ARG A 114 8.90 5.31 6.39
CA ARG A 114 9.42 5.12 5.04
C ARG A 114 8.50 4.26 4.19
N ILE A 115 8.06 3.10 4.70
CA ILE A 115 7.12 2.20 4.01
C ILE A 115 5.81 2.93 3.68
N ASP A 116 5.33 3.78 4.58
CA ASP A 116 4.11 4.56 4.38
C ASP A 116 4.28 5.60 3.27
N ARG A 117 5.37 6.38 3.32
CA ARG A 117 5.69 7.38 2.30
C ARG A 117 5.80 6.74 0.91
N GLU A 118 6.55 5.64 0.79
CA GLU A 118 6.70 4.91 -0.48
C GLU A 118 5.35 4.41 -1.03
N ALA A 119 4.50 3.85 -0.15
CA ALA A 119 3.19 3.35 -0.54
C ALA A 119 2.21 4.48 -0.93
N ASP A 120 2.27 5.62 -0.25
CA ASP A 120 1.42 6.78 -0.54
C ASP A 120 1.82 7.46 -1.85
N GLU A 121 3.12 7.56 -2.15
CA GLU A 121 3.62 8.02 -3.45
C GLU A 121 3.20 7.09 -4.59
N GLU A 122 3.25 5.78 -4.37
CA GLU A 122 2.79 4.79 -5.35
C GLU A 122 1.26 4.89 -5.58
N LEU A 123 0.48 5.02 -4.51
CA LEU A 123 -0.96 5.25 -4.57
C LEU A 123 -1.30 6.57 -5.28
N ALA A 124 -0.55 7.64 -5.03
CA ALA A 124 -0.74 8.93 -5.69
C ALA A 124 -0.48 8.82 -7.20
N ARG A 125 0.62 8.17 -7.60
CA ARG A 125 0.93 7.88 -9.02
C ARG A 125 -0.16 7.04 -9.68
N TYR A 126 -0.64 6.00 -9.00
CA TYR A 126 -1.73 5.16 -9.48
C TYR A 126 -3.04 5.95 -9.65
N ARG A 127 -3.43 6.76 -8.66
CA ARG A 127 -4.64 7.61 -8.73
C ARG A 127 -4.58 8.60 -9.89
N ARG A 128 -3.43 9.23 -10.13
CA ARG A 128 -3.24 10.15 -11.27
C ARG A 128 -3.46 9.43 -12.61
N ARG A 129 -2.78 8.29 -12.82
CA ARG A 129 -2.94 7.47 -14.04
C ARG A 129 -4.38 6.98 -14.22
N ARG A 130 -5.05 6.61 -13.13
CA ARG A 130 -6.45 6.18 -13.16
C ARG A 130 -7.38 7.31 -13.57
N ARG A 131 -7.18 8.52 -13.04
CA ARG A 131 -7.99 9.70 -13.42
C ARG A 131 -7.85 10.04 -14.90
N THR A 132 -6.62 10.03 -15.44
CA THR A 132 -6.40 10.31 -16.87
C THR A 132 -7.01 9.22 -17.75
N ALA A 133 -6.85 7.95 -17.38
CA ALA A 133 -7.48 6.85 -18.12
C ALA A 133 -9.01 6.96 -18.12
N LEU A 134 -9.62 7.26 -16.97
CA LEU A 134 -11.08 7.46 -16.87
C LEU A 134 -11.54 8.67 -17.69
N ALA A 135 -10.79 9.77 -17.69
CA ALA A 135 -11.11 10.93 -18.51
C ALA A 135 -11.10 10.58 -20.02
N CYS A 136 -10.09 9.83 -20.47
CA CYS A 136 -10.04 9.34 -21.85
C CYS A 136 -11.19 8.38 -22.17
N GLU A 137 -11.51 7.44 -21.28
CA GLU A 137 -12.66 6.54 -21.44
C GLU A 137 -13.97 7.33 -21.57
N VAL A 138 -14.21 8.32 -20.71
CA VAL A 138 -15.41 9.18 -20.77
C VAL A 138 -15.46 10.00 -22.07
N ALA A 139 -14.33 10.58 -22.49
CA ALA A 139 -14.25 11.33 -23.74
C ALA A 139 -14.55 10.44 -24.96
N LEU A 140 -14.02 9.21 -24.99
CA LEU A 140 -14.32 8.25 -26.04
C LEU A 140 -15.80 7.87 -26.05
N LEU A 141 -16.40 7.63 -24.88
CA LEU A 141 -17.84 7.33 -24.78
C LEU A 141 -18.70 8.51 -25.26
N ALA A 142 -18.34 9.74 -24.91
CA ALA A 142 -19.03 10.95 -25.36
C ALA A 142 -18.92 11.14 -26.88
N LEU A 143 -17.73 10.94 -27.45
CA LEU A 143 -17.50 11.01 -28.91
C LEU A 143 -18.26 9.90 -29.64
N SER A 144 -18.27 8.66 -29.11
CA SER A 144 -19.07 7.57 -29.66
C SER A 144 -20.56 7.88 -29.65
N LEU A 145 -21.08 8.48 -28.56
CA LEU A 145 -22.47 8.89 -28.47
C LEU A 145 -22.79 10.02 -29.45
N ALA A 146 -21.94 11.04 -29.57
CA ALA A 146 -22.11 12.15 -30.51
C ALA A 146 -22.11 11.66 -31.96
N ALA A 147 -21.20 10.75 -32.32
CA ALA A 147 -21.17 10.14 -33.64
C ALA A 147 -22.46 9.34 -33.94
N LEU A 148 -22.96 8.61 -32.95
CA LEU A 148 -24.21 7.86 -33.06
C LEU A 148 -25.43 8.77 -33.28
N VAL A 149 -25.51 9.90 -32.56
CA VAL A 149 -26.56 10.91 -32.76
C VAL A 149 -26.45 11.58 -34.14
N ALA A 150 -25.24 11.97 -34.56
CA ALA A 150 -25.02 12.58 -35.87
C ALA A 150 -25.43 11.64 -37.01
N LEU A 151 -25.11 10.36 -36.88
CA LEU A 151 -25.52 9.31 -37.81
C LEU A 151 -27.04 9.16 -37.85
N VAL A 152 -27.72 9.05 -36.71
CA VAL A 152 -29.19 8.99 -36.67
C VAL A 152 -29.83 10.22 -37.32
N ALA A 153 -29.29 11.42 -37.06
CA ALA A 153 -29.78 12.65 -37.68
C ALA A 153 -29.56 12.67 -39.21
N ALA A 154 -28.42 12.18 -39.69
CA ALA A 154 -28.12 12.07 -41.12
C ALA A 154 -28.99 11.00 -41.82
N ALA A 155 -29.38 9.94 -41.10
CA ALA A 155 -30.24 8.87 -41.63
C ALA A 155 -31.75 9.21 -41.57
N ALA A 156 -32.15 10.18 -40.75
CA ALA A 156 -33.55 10.61 -40.60
C ALA A 156 -34.30 10.93 -41.92
N PRO A 157 -33.69 11.51 -42.97
CA PRO A 157 -34.35 11.76 -44.25
C PRO A 157 -34.77 10.49 -44.99
N TYR A 158 -34.08 9.37 -44.77
CA TYR A 158 -34.34 8.10 -45.45
C TYR A 158 -35.47 7.29 -44.81
N PHE A 159 -36.01 7.75 -43.68
CA PHE A 159 -37.16 7.15 -43.00
C PHE A 159 -38.43 7.99 -43.13
N ARG A 160 -38.43 8.99 -44.03
CA ARG A 160 -39.61 9.75 -44.45
C ARG A 160 -40.13 9.25 -45.79
#